data_AF-A0A015KH82-F1
#
_entry.id   AF-A0A015KH82-F1
#
_cell.length_a   1.000
_cell.length_b   1.000
_cell.length_c   1.000
_cell.angle_alpha   90.00
_cell.angle_beta   90.00
_cell.angle_gamma   90.00
#
_symmetry.space_group_name_H-M   'P 1'
#
loop_
_entity.id
_entity.type
_entity.pdbx_description
1 polymer ?
#
loop_
_entity_poly.entity_id
_entity_poly.type
_entity_poly.pdbx_seq_one_letter_code
_entity_poly.pdbx_strand_id
1 'polypeptide(L)'
;MLVISFIGATRILKLSQGEELEEIDQYCGFDMTRSTISTANIIGNLLAQVTETSVRLIDLNNQRVTSEWNPPALSKITVADINPTQVVVALGGGNLVYFEIKGLDLVEIKSTTLEYEISCVNISPLDINKPINSTVVAVGLWTIIGVQILRLPTLEIIANQPLEGTAITRSVLLTTFDYNL
;
A
#
# COMPACT_ATOMS: atom_id res chain seq x y z
N MET A 1 16.82 -7.72 0.99
CA MET A 1 16.83 -7.13 -0.36
C MET A 1 16.36 -5.69 -0.23
N LEU A 2 16.92 -4.80 -1.01
CA LEU A 2 16.55 -3.40 -1.06
C LEU A 2 15.87 -3.12 -2.40
N VAL A 3 14.61 -2.67 -2.36
CA VAL A 3 13.86 -2.27 -3.55
C VAL A 3 13.92 -0.76 -3.67
N ILE A 4 14.31 -0.25 -4.83
CA ILE A 4 14.48 1.18 -5.11
C ILE A 4 13.61 1.56 -6.29
N SER A 5 12.73 2.53 -6.10
CA SER A 5 11.84 3.05 -7.14
C SER A 5 12.48 4.25 -7.84
N PHE A 6 12.45 4.24 -9.18
CA PHE A 6 12.86 5.33 -10.06
C PHE A 6 11.68 5.73 -10.94
N ILE A 7 11.78 6.88 -11.61
CA ILE A 7 10.78 7.27 -12.62
C ILE A 7 10.78 6.24 -13.75
N GLY A 8 9.65 5.53 -13.92
CA GLY A 8 9.46 4.51 -14.93
C GLY A 8 10.25 3.21 -14.72
N ALA A 9 10.79 2.95 -13.52
CA ALA A 9 11.56 1.74 -13.26
C ALA A 9 11.63 1.37 -11.78
N THR A 10 11.89 0.09 -11.50
CA THR A 10 12.28 -0.39 -10.18
C THR A 10 13.60 -1.15 -10.28
N ARG A 11 14.45 -1.01 -9.27
CA ARG A 11 15.71 -1.74 -9.10
C ARG A 11 15.70 -2.50 -7.80
N ILE A 12 16.36 -3.65 -7.79
CA ILE A 12 16.44 -4.50 -6.62
C ILE A 12 17.90 -4.81 -6.38
N LEU A 13 18.38 -4.49 -5.19
CA LEU A 13 19.70 -4.83 -4.71
C LEU A 13 19.59 -5.99 -3.72
N LYS A 14 20.35 -7.05 -3.96
CA LYS A 14 20.46 -8.20 -3.09
C LYS A 14 21.81 -8.15 -2.38
N LEU A 15 21.79 -8.37 -1.07
CA LEU A 15 23.02 -8.53 -0.30
C LEU A 15 23.62 -9.90 -0.60
N SER A 16 24.85 -9.95 -1.12
CA SER A 16 25.58 -11.18 -1.39
C SER A 16 26.45 -11.59 -0.18
N GLN A 17 27.11 -12.75 -0.26
CA GLN A 17 27.99 -13.22 0.80
C GLN A 17 29.24 -12.32 0.85
N GLY A 18 29.31 -11.41 1.82
CA GLY A 18 30.42 -10.46 1.96
C GLY A 18 30.01 -8.99 2.16
N GLU A 19 28.74 -8.72 2.45
CA GLU A 19 28.20 -7.35 2.67
C GLU A 19 28.14 -6.47 1.40
N GLU A 20 28.44 -7.03 0.24
CA GLU A 20 28.28 -6.35 -1.05
C GLU A 20 26.82 -6.37 -1.53
N LEU A 21 26.38 -5.27 -2.14
CA LEU A 21 25.06 -5.15 -2.77
C LEU A 21 25.19 -5.40 -4.27
N GLU A 22 24.54 -6.44 -4.75
CA GLU A 22 24.45 -6.79 -6.17
C GLU A 22 23.07 -6.44 -6.72
N GLU A 23 23.04 -5.72 -7.84
CA GLU A 23 21.79 -5.47 -8.57
C GLU A 23 21.34 -6.75 -9.28
N ILE A 24 20.03 -7.05 -9.19
CA ILE A 24 19.41 -8.16 -9.91
C ILE A 24 18.46 -7.63 -10.98
N ASP A 25 18.54 -8.20 -12.19
CA ASP A 25 17.75 -7.76 -13.33
C ASP A 25 16.29 -8.26 -13.27
N GLN A 26 16.05 -9.40 -12.63
CA GLN A 26 14.74 -10.05 -12.54
C GLN A 26 14.55 -10.71 -11.19
N TYR A 27 13.30 -10.72 -10.70
CA TYR A 27 12.98 -11.34 -9.42
C TYR A 27 11.53 -11.81 -9.33
N CYS A 28 11.30 -13.14 -9.38
CA CYS A 28 10.04 -13.83 -9.03
C CYS A 28 8.71 -13.27 -9.62
N GLY A 29 8.74 -12.46 -10.69
CA GLY A 29 7.55 -11.80 -11.26
C GLY A 29 7.33 -10.34 -10.86
N PHE A 30 8.27 -9.75 -10.11
CA PHE A 30 8.32 -8.33 -9.79
C PHE A 30 8.46 -7.49 -11.07
N ASP A 31 7.66 -6.44 -11.20
CA ASP A 31 7.75 -5.51 -12.34
C ASP A 31 8.91 -4.54 -12.17
N MET A 32 9.99 -4.77 -12.91
CA MET A 32 11.18 -3.91 -12.90
C MET A 32 11.04 -2.72 -13.86
N THR A 33 10.02 -2.73 -14.73
CA THR A 33 9.81 -1.75 -15.82
C THR A 33 8.88 -0.60 -15.44
N ARG A 34 8.45 -0.58 -14.17
CA ARG A 34 7.53 0.42 -13.62
C ARG A 34 8.04 0.95 -12.30
N SER A 35 7.65 2.18 -11.98
CA SER A 35 7.86 2.74 -10.64
C SER A 35 7.00 1.98 -9.62
N THR A 36 7.64 1.48 -8.56
CA THR A 36 6.95 0.90 -7.41
C THR A 36 6.48 2.03 -6.49
N ILE A 37 5.19 2.03 -6.15
CA ILE A 37 4.56 2.96 -5.20
C ILE A 37 4.73 2.43 -3.78
N SER A 38 4.45 1.14 -3.58
CA SER A 38 4.63 0.46 -2.30
C SER A 38 4.97 -1.01 -2.54
N THR A 39 5.78 -1.59 -1.66
CA THR A 39 6.09 -3.02 -1.66
C THR A 39 6.35 -3.50 -0.24
N ALA A 40 5.93 -4.71 0.08
CA ALA A 40 6.10 -5.28 1.41
C ALA A 40 6.11 -6.81 1.39
N ASN A 41 6.67 -7.38 2.45
CA ASN A 41 6.51 -8.80 2.76
C ASN A 41 5.08 -9.06 3.23
N ILE A 42 4.51 -10.16 2.73
CA ILE A 42 3.17 -10.63 3.05
C ILE A 42 3.28 -12.00 3.74
N ILE A 43 2.34 -12.28 4.65
CA ILE A 43 2.27 -13.58 5.33
C ILE A 43 2.15 -14.72 4.30
N GLY A 44 2.85 -15.83 4.56
CA GLY A 44 2.82 -17.00 3.67
C GLY A 44 3.96 -17.06 2.66
N ASN A 45 5.08 -16.37 2.93
CA ASN A 45 6.24 -16.28 2.03
C ASN A 45 5.87 -15.64 0.69
N LEU A 46 5.09 -14.55 0.77
CA LEU A 46 4.61 -13.78 -0.36
C LEU A 46 5.21 -12.38 -0.33
N LEU A 47 5.23 -11.72 -1.49
CA LEU A 47 5.51 -10.29 -1.63
C LEU A 47 4.36 -9.60 -2.31
N ALA A 48 4.08 -8.37 -1.90
CA ALA A 48 3.20 -7.47 -2.64
C ALA A 48 4.02 -6.38 -3.33
N GLN A 49 3.66 -6.05 -4.56
CA GLN A 49 4.16 -4.89 -5.29
C GLN A 49 2.97 -4.08 -5.82
N VAL A 50 2.96 -2.79 -5.52
CA VAL A 50 2.02 -1.83 -6.10
C VAL A 50 2.78 -0.91 -7.04
N THR A 51 2.32 -0.80 -8.28
CA THR A 51 2.80 0.14 -9.30
C THR A 51 1.66 1.08 -9.70
N GLU A 52 1.89 2.00 -10.63
CA GLU A 52 0.81 2.84 -11.18
C GLU A 52 -0.28 2.04 -11.94
N THR A 53 0.01 0.81 -12.37
CA THR A 53 -0.88 0.00 -13.23
C THR A 53 -1.38 -1.30 -12.60
N SER A 54 -0.86 -1.72 -11.45
CA SER A 54 -1.22 -3.02 -10.88
C SER A 54 -0.89 -3.14 -9.39
N VAL A 55 -1.64 -4.01 -8.71
CA VAL A 55 -1.25 -4.64 -7.45
C VAL A 55 -0.93 -6.10 -7.75
N ARG A 56 0.31 -6.54 -7.51
CA ARG A 56 0.75 -7.92 -7.71
C ARG A 56 1.05 -8.59 -6.38
N LEU A 57 0.59 -9.83 -6.24
CA LEU A 57 0.97 -10.75 -5.19
C LEU A 57 1.88 -11.82 -5.78
N ILE A 58 3.06 -11.98 -5.21
CA ILE A 58 4.16 -12.80 -5.72
C ILE A 58 4.47 -13.89 -4.71
N ASP A 59 4.43 -15.14 -5.13
CA ASP A 59 4.81 -16.30 -4.32
C ASP A 59 6.29 -16.61 -4.48
N LEU A 60 7.04 -16.51 -3.38
CA LEU A 60 8.47 -16.77 -3.37
C LEU A 60 8.82 -18.25 -3.38
N ASN A 61 7.90 -19.15 -2.99
CA ASN A 61 8.14 -20.58 -3.07
C ASN A 61 8.15 -21.06 -4.52
N ASN A 62 7.20 -20.57 -5.32
CA ASN A 62 7.05 -20.92 -6.73
C ASN A 62 7.63 -19.87 -7.70
N GLN A 63 8.19 -18.78 -7.16
CA GLN A 63 8.82 -17.67 -7.89
C GLN A 63 7.95 -17.09 -9.00
N ARG A 64 6.65 -16.89 -8.73
CA ARG A 64 5.69 -16.39 -9.72
C ARG A 64 4.66 -15.45 -9.12
N VAL A 65 4.06 -14.61 -9.97
CA VAL A 65 2.84 -13.88 -9.63
C VAL A 65 1.70 -14.88 -9.45
N THR A 66 1.02 -14.85 -8.30
CA THR A 66 -0.16 -15.69 -8.04
C THR A 66 -1.46 -14.94 -8.26
N SER A 67 -1.48 -13.63 -8.01
CA SER A 67 -2.64 -12.79 -8.18
C SER A 67 -2.21 -11.40 -8.65
N GLU A 68 -2.95 -10.82 -9.58
CA GLU A 68 -2.74 -9.46 -10.07
C GLU A 68 -4.09 -8.76 -10.18
N TRP A 69 -4.16 -7.54 -9.67
CA TRP A 69 -5.30 -6.65 -9.87
C TRP A 69 -4.83 -5.43 -10.66
N ASN A 70 -5.63 -5.03 -11.65
CA ASN A 70 -5.40 -3.83 -12.44
C ASN A 70 -6.57 -2.86 -12.19
N PRO A 71 -6.30 -1.55 -12.07
CA PRO A 71 -7.37 -0.58 -11.99
C PRO A 71 -8.22 -0.58 -13.27
N PRO A 72 -9.49 -0.13 -13.21
CA PRO A 72 -10.33 0.03 -14.39
C PRO A 72 -9.64 0.83 -15.50
N ALA A 73 -10.04 0.58 -16.76
CA ALA A 73 -9.39 1.15 -17.93
C ALA A 73 -9.21 2.68 -17.80
N LEU A 74 -7.99 3.17 -18.11
CA LEU A 74 -7.54 4.57 -18.02
C LEU A 74 -7.29 5.13 -16.61
N SER A 75 -7.60 4.39 -15.54
CA SER A 75 -7.23 4.78 -14.17
C SER A 75 -5.80 4.36 -13.83
N LYS A 76 -5.17 5.11 -12.93
CA LYS A 76 -3.86 4.79 -12.36
C LYS A 76 -3.92 4.81 -10.85
N ILE A 77 -3.13 3.95 -10.22
CA ILE A 77 -2.90 4.00 -8.78
C ILE A 77 -2.00 5.20 -8.48
N THR A 78 -2.44 6.07 -7.57
CA THR A 78 -1.74 7.30 -7.20
C THR A 78 -1.10 7.22 -5.81
N VAL A 79 -1.73 6.46 -4.91
CA VAL A 79 -1.29 6.27 -3.54
C VAL A 79 -1.57 4.82 -3.14
N ALA A 80 -0.70 4.21 -2.36
CA ALA A 80 -0.95 2.89 -1.81
C ALA A 80 -0.25 2.72 -0.46
N ASP A 81 -0.80 1.83 0.37
CA ASP A 81 -0.12 1.32 1.55
C ASP A 81 -0.42 -0.17 1.73
N ILE A 82 0.52 -0.88 2.36
CA ILE A 82 0.52 -2.33 2.49
C ILE A 82 0.89 -2.69 3.92
N ASN A 83 0.15 -3.64 4.50
CA ASN A 83 0.56 -4.33 5.72
C ASN A 83 0.62 -5.85 5.46
N PRO A 84 0.98 -6.69 6.45
CA PRO A 84 1.24 -8.12 6.20
C PRO A 84 0.07 -8.93 5.62
N THR A 85 -1.17 -8.42 5.66
CA THR A 85 -2.38 -9.14 5.19
C THR A 85 -3.33 -8.29 4.33
N GLN A 86 -3.08 -7.00 4.19
CA GLN A 86 -4.00 -6.06 3.54
C GLN A 86 -3.24 -5.12 2.60
N VAL A 87 -3.93 -4.69 1.55
CA VAL A 87 -3.48 -3.64 0.64
C VAL A 87 -4.59 -2.61 0.53
N VAL A 88 -4.23 -1.33 0.55
CA VAL A 88 -5.13 -0.24 0.16
C VAL A 88 -4.47 0.57 -0.93
N VAL A 89 -5.25 0.89 -1.97
CA VAL A 89 -4.82 1.78 -3.05
C VAL A 89 -5.84 2.89 -3.26
N ALA A 90 -5.35 4.04 -3.68
CA ALA A 90 -6.17 5.13 -4.19
C ALA A 90 -5.94 5.31 -5.69
N LEU A 91 -7.01 5.62 -6.40
CA LEU A 91 -6.98 6.05 -7.80
C LEU A 91 -7.40 7.52 -7.87
N GLY A 92 -7.21 8.15 -9.02
CA GLY A 92 -7.75 9.48 -9.29
C GLY A 92 -9.28 9.54 -9.11
N GLY A 93 -9.80 10.73 -8.80
CA GLY A 93 -11.21 10.98 -8.52
C GLY A 93 -11.64 10.56 -7.11
N GLY A 94 -10.70 10.46 -6.16
CA GLY A 94 -11.01 10.09 -4.77
C GLY A 94 -11.40 8.62 -4.56
N ASN A 95 -11.13 7.75 -5.52
CA ASN A 95 -11.48 6.33 -5.43
C ASN A 95 -10.50 5.59 -4.50
N LEU A 96 -11.03 4.89 -3.50
CA LEU A 96 -10.28 4.09 -2.54
C LEU A 96 -10.70 2.62 -2.68
N VAL A 97 -9.73 1.73 -2.82
CA VAL A 97 -9.97 0.28 -2.96
C VAL A 97 -9.17 -0.48 -1.90
N TYR A 98 -9.86 -1.37 -1.19
CA TYR A 98 -9.34 -2.18 -0.10
C TYR A 98 -9.32 -3.66 -0.48
N PHE A 99 -8.18 -4.29 -0.25
CA PHE A 99 -7.92 -5.70 -0.51
C PHE A 99 -7.49 -6.44 0.76
N GLU A 100 -7.87 -7.71 0.83
CA GLU A 100 -7.31 -8.70 1.75
C GLU A 100 -6.57 -9.78 0.97
N ILE A 101 -5.47 -10.25 1.53
CA ILE A 101 -4.76 -11.42 1.00
C ILE A 101 -5.34 -12.68 1.65
N LYS A 102 -5.89 -13.58 0.83
CA LYS A 102 -6.51 -14.83 1.26
C LYS A 102 -5.80 -16.01 0.61
N GLY A 103 -4.85 -16.60 1.32
CA GLY A 103 -3.97 -17.62 0.75
C GLY A 103 -3.06 -17.01 -0.31
N LEU A 104 -3.23 -17.43 -1.57
CA LEU A 104 -2.45 -16.93 -2.71
C LEU A 104 -3.18 -15.87 -3.54
N ASP A 105 -4.38 -15.48 -3.10
CA ASP A 105 -5.26 -14.57 -3.84
C ASP A 105 -5.30 -13.17 -3.21
N LEU A 106 -5.26 -12.16 -4.06
CA LEU A 106 -5.53 -10.76 -3.70
C LEU A 106 -7.03 -10.49 -3.94
N VAL A 107 -7.80 -10.35 -2.87
CA VAL A 107 -9.26 -10.25 -2.95
C VAL A 107 -9.70 -8.81 -2.69
N GLU A 108 -10.33 -8.17 -3.68
CA GLU A 108 -11.00 -6.89 -3.48
C GLU A 108 -12.18 -7.08 -2.54
N ILE A 109 -12.13 -6.42 -1.38
CA ILE A 109 -13.18 -6.52 -0.36
C ILE A 109 -14.19 -5.40 -0.52
N LYS A 110 -13.70 -4.17 -0.75
CA LYS A 110 -14.54 -2.99 -0.87
C LYS A 110 -13.85 -1.89 -1.66
N SER A 111 -14.64 -1.14 -2.41
CA SER A 111 -14.27 0.14 -2.98
C SER A 111 -15.30 1.22 -2.60
N THR A 112 -14.83 2.46 -2.51
CA THR A 112 -15.66 3.65 -2.28
C THR A 112 -15.06 4.85 -3.01
N THR A 113 -15.85 5.91 -3.19
CA THR A 113 -15.40 7.17 -3.77
C THR A 113 -15.58 8.27 -2.73
N LEU A 114 -14.48 8.90 -2.35
CA LEU A 114 -14.48 10.06 -1.47
C LEU A 114 -14.77 11.33 -2.25
N GLU A 115 -15.21 12.37 -1.53
CA GLU A 115 -15.59 13.65 -2.13
C GLU A 115 -14.42 14.36 -2.83
N TYR A 116 -13.18 14.09 -2.40
CA TYR A 116 -11.97 14.77 -2.86
C TYR A 116 -10.84 13.81 -3.18
N GLU A 117 -9.85 14.30 -3.94
CA GLU A 117 -8.64 13.55 -4.26
C GLU A 117 -7.88 13.13 -3.01
N ILE A 118 -7.40 11.89 -3.03
CA ILE A 118 -6.64 11.29 -1.94
C ILE A 118 -5.16 11.62 -2.13
N SER A 119 -4.54 12.19 -1.10
CA SER A 119 -3.14 12.63 -1.14
C SER A 119 -2.17 11.67 -0.47
N CYS A 120 -2.63 10.91 0.52
CA CYS A 120 -1.84 9.92 1.25
C CYS A 120 -2.78 8.93 1.96
N VAL A 121 -2.31 7.71 2.20
CA VAL A 121 -3.05 6.69 2.97
C VAL A 121 -2.10 5.97 3.92
N ASN A 122 -2.65 5.43 5.00
CA ASN A 122 -1.91 4.49 5.86
C ASN A 122 -2.83 3.44 6.50
N ILE A 123 -2.34 2.20 6.56
CA ILE A 123 -3.00 1.03 7.15
C ILE A 123 -2.07 0.28 8.12
N SER A 124 -1.16 0.99 8.79
CA SER A 124 -0.29 0.38 9.79
C SER A 124 -1.12 -0.29 10.90
N PRO A 125 -0.89 -1.58 11.21
CA PRO A 125 -1.55 -2.27 12.32
C PRO A 125 -1.29 -1.55 13.65
N LEU A 126 -2.35 -1.29 14.43
CA LEU A 126 -2.25 -0.63 15.74
C LEU A 126 -2.26 -1.63 16.92
N ASP A 127 -2.71 -2.87 16.70
CA ASP A 127 -2.67 -3.91 17.74
C ASP A 127 -1.25 -4.48 17.85
N ILE A 128 -0.52 -4.06 18.89
CA ILE A 128 0.83 -4.53 19.18
C ILE A 128 0.92 -6.04 19.43
N ASN A 129 -0.18 -6.68 19.86
CA ASN A 129 -0.21 -8.12 20.10
C ASN A 129 -0.47 -8.91 18.81
N LYS A 130 -1.07 -8.24 17.80
CA LYS A 130 -1.39 -8.83 16.51
C LYS A 130 -1.12 -7.84 15.36
N PRO A 131 0.17 -7.52 15.10
CA PRO A 131 0.56 -6.45 14.17
C PRO A 131 0.52 -6.91 12.70
N ILE A 132 -0.57 -7.58 12.29
CA ILE A 132 -0.69 -8.18 10.95
C ILE A 132 -1.76 -7.51 10.08
N ASN A 133 -2.74 -6.85 10.70
CA ASN A 133 -3.84 -6.20 10.04
C ASN A 133 -4.27 -4.93 10.78
N SER A 134 -4.83 -3.98 10.05
CA SER A 134 -5.49 -2.81 10.61
C SER A 134 -7.00 -2.96 10.57
N THR A 135 -7.68 -2.30 11.50
CA THR A 135 -9.14 -2.14 11.53
C THR A 135 -9.60 -0.81 10.94
N VAL A 136 -8.66 0.06 10.55
CA VAL A 136 -8.91 1.39 10.00
C VAL A 136 -7.92 1.73 8.89
N VAL A 137 -8.30 2.69 8.06
CA VAL A 137 -7.39 3.36 7.13
C VAL A 137 -7.44 4.86 7.40
N ALA A 138 -6.27 5.48 7.51
CA ALA A 138 -6.15 6.93 7.53
C ALA A 138 -5.95 7.44 6.10
N VAL A 139 -6.65 8.53 5.75
CA VAL A 139 -6.64 9.10 4.39
C VAL A 139 -6.48 10.61 4.49
N GLY A 140 -5.48 11.17 3.81
CA GLY A 140 -5.35 12.61 3.60
C GLY A 140 -6.05 13.06 2.31
N LEU A 141 -6.61 14.26 2.31
CA LEU A 141 -7.36 14.82 1.17
C LEU A 141 -6.73 16.12 0.63
N TRP A 142 -6.92 16.40 -0.66
CA TRP A 142 -6.37 17.61 -1.33
C TRP A 142 -7.15 18.89 -1.03
N THR A 143 -8.48 18.88 -1.18
CA THR A 143 -9.29 20.12 -1.21
C THR A 143 -9.70 20.59 0.18
N ILE A 144 -10.20 19.68 1.00
CA ILE A 144 -10.34 19.91 2.44
C ILE A 144 -9.06 19.38 3.03
N ILE A 145 -8.14 20.27 3.37
CA ILE A 145 -6.88 19.90 4.01
C ILE A 145 -7.26 19.28 5.35
N GLY A 146 -7.11 17.97 5.41
CA GLY A 146 -7.74 17.17 6.45
C GLY A 146 -7.32 15.73 6.37
N VAL A 147 -7.61 15.02 7.44
CA VAL A 147 -7.42 13.57 7.56
C VAL A 147 -8.75 12.95 7.92
N GLN A 148 -9.14 11.93 7.16
CA GLN A 148 -10.28 11.08 7.48
C GLN A 148 -9.79 9.72 7.97
N ILE A 149 -10.49 9.17 8.94
CA ILE A 149 -10.32 7.78 9.38
C ILE A 149 -11.54 7.02 8.90
N LEU A 150 -11.32 5.96 8.14
CA LEU A 150 -12.37 5.05 7.69
C LEU A 150 -12.20 3.69 8.36
N ARG A 151 -13.32 3.02 8.62
CA ARG A 151 -13.34 1.66 9.18
C ARG A 151 -13.08 0.62 8.09
N LEU A 152 -12.22 -0.36 8.37
CA LEU A 152 -12.11 -1.58 7.57
C LEU A 152 -13.01 -2.67 8.15
N PRO A 153 -13.72 -3.46 7.32
CA PRO A 153 -13.68 -3.48 5.85
C PRO A 153 -14.71 -2.55 5.17
N THR A 154 -15.57 -1.84 5.92
CA THR A 154 -16.75 -1.16 5.38
C THR A 154 -16.44 0.09 4.55
N LEU A 155 -15.28 0.71 4.77
CA LEU A 155 -14.88 2.02 4.27
C LEU A 155 -15.85 3.15 4.67
N GLU A 156 -16.52 2.99 5.80
CA GLU A 156 -17.32 4.06 6.42
C GLU A 156 -16.42 5.06 7.13
N ILE A 157 -16.63 6.35 6.90
CA ILE A 157 -15.93 7.43 7.60
C ILE A 157 -16.37 7.42 9.07
N ILE A 158 -15.41 7.25 9.98
CA ILE A 158 -15.65 7.23 11.44
C ILE A 158 -15.06 8.45 12.15
N ALA A 159 -14.12 9.14 11.52
CA ALA A 159 -13.62 10.43 11.99
C ALA A 159 -13.21 11.31 10.80
N ASN A 160 -13.40 12.60 10.94
CA ASN A 160 -12.96 13.60 9.98
C ASN A 160 -12.33 14.76 10.75
N GLN A 161 -11.05 15.00 10.52
CA GLN A 161 -10.29 16.06 11.16
C GLN A 161 -9.81 17.05 10.10
N PRO A 162 -10.46 18.22 9.98
CA PRO A 162 -9.90 19.34 9.23
C PRO A 162 -8.57 19.76 9.86
N LEU A 163 -7.63 20.13 9.01
CA LEU A 163 -6.36 20.74 9.38
C LEU A 163 -6.38 22.20 8.93
N GLU A 164 -5.79 23.07 9.75
CA GLU A 164 -5.68 24.48 9.42
C GLU A 164 -4.56 24.72 8.39
N GLY A 165 -4.78 25.69 7.50
CA GLY A 165 -3.80 26.13 6.51
C GLY A 165 -4.21 25.84 5.07
N THR A 166 -3.22 25.95 4.17
CA THR A 166 -3.39 25.79 2.71
C THR A 166 -2.52 24.68 2.11
N ALA A 167 -1.73 24.00 2.95
CA ALA A 167 -0.80 22.96 2.51
C ALA A 167 -1.47 21.58 2.52
N ILE A 168 -1.43 20.88 1.39
CA ILE A 168 -1.97 19.53 1.23
C ILE A 168 -1.20 18.52 2.11
N THR A 169 -1.92 17.65 2.81
CA THR A 169 -1.34 16.53 3.57
C THR A 169 -0.57 15.61 2.61
N ARG A 170 0.73 15.44 2.79
CA ARG A 170 1.57 14.59 1.91
C ARG A 170 1.87 13.20 2.46
N SER A 171 1.68 13.01 3.76
CA SER A 171 1.91 11.75 4.45
C SER A 171 1.06 11.68 5.71
N VAL A 172 0.65 10.48 6.07
CA VAL A 172 -0.06 10.15 7.31
C VAL A 172 0.48 8.82 7.82
N LEU A 173 0.54 8.65 9.14
CA LEU A 173 1.01 7.42 9.77
C LEU A 173 0.16 7.12 11.00
N LEU A 174 -0.35 5.90 11.09
CA LEU A 174 -0.95 5.32 12.28
C LEU A 174 0.15 4.66 13.10
N THR A 175 0.29 5.05 14.36
CA THR A 175 1.27 4.46 15.27
C THR A 175 0.79 4.52 16.71
N THR A 176 1.30 3.62 17.54
CA THR A 176 1.10 3.62 19.00
C THR A 176 2.37 4.12 19.67
N PHE A 177 2.23 5.04 20.62
CA PHE A 177 3.31 5.41 21.53
C PHE A 177 3.06 4.76 22.88
N ASP A 178 4.09 4.17 23.49
CA ASP A 178 4.01 3.70 24.86
C ASP A 178 3.84 4.90 25.79
N TYR A 179 2.70 4.98 26.47
CA TYR A 179 2.57 5.84 27.65
C TYR A 179 3.09 5.05 28.84
N ASN A 180 4.38 5.19 29.14
CA ASN A 180 4.87 4.92 30.50
C ASN A 180 4.29 6.04 31.40
N LEU A 181 3.19 5.75 32.09
CA LEU A 181 2.72 6.51 33.26
C LEU A 181 3.32 5.90 34.53
#